data_AF-A0A497FKP7-F1
#
_entry.id   AF-A0A497FKP7-F1
#
_cell.length_a   1.000
_cell.length_b   1.000
_cell.length_c   1.000
_cell.angle_alpha   90.00
_cell.angle_beta   90.00
_cell.angle_gamma   90.00
#
_symmetry.space_group_name_H-M   'P 1'
#
loop_
_entity.id
_entity.type
_entity.pdbx_description
1 polymer ?
#
loop_
_entity_poly.entity_id
_entity_poly.type
_entity_poly.pdbx_seq_one_letter_code
_entity_poly.pdbx_strand_id
1 'polypeptide(L)'
;MVVLKIDIDIKVPEEWIDDWIGSRIAILNWYFDSDEVVQDIVVKPSSKRGYHAWIHLDAGDMPPGEANKLQWLCGDDETRVAINQRRIERGVPWKEANVLFSRVLKRKEYKNEQCENCGLRRAIESLFGECLR
;
A
#
# COMPACT_ATOMS: atom_id res chain seq x y z
N MET A 1 15.79 9.38 8.85
CA MET A 1 15.23 8.71 7.66
C MET A 1 14.06 7.82 8.04
N VAL A 2 12.89 8.12 7.46
CA VAL A 2 11.64 7.36 7.58
C VAL A 2 11.39 6.65 6.26
N VAL A 3 10.86 5.43 6.29
CA VAL A 3 10.48 4.70 5.08
C VAL A 3 8.98 4.43 5.13
N LEU A 4 8.27 4.93 4.12
CA LEU A 4 6.89 4.54 3.84
C LEU A 4 6.92 3.34 2.89
N LYS A 5 6.13 2.32 3.18
CA LYS A 5 5.97 1.15 2.33
C LYS A 5 4.56 1.20 1.76
N ILE A 6 4.39 0.98 0.47
CA ILE A 6 3.09 1.01 -0.19
C ILE A 6 2.86 -0.32 -0.92
N ASP A 7 1.71 -0.97 -0.69
CA ASP A 7 1.24 -2.06 -1.54
C ASP A 7 0.48 -1.50 -2.72
N ILE A 8 0.81 -1.95 -3.93
CA ILE A 8 0.05 -1.67 -5.14
C ILE A 8 -0.41 -3.02 -5.66
N ASP A 9 -1.69 -3.34 -5.52
CA ASP A 9 -2.24 -4.69 -5.79
C ASP A 9 -2.49 -4.99 -7.28
N ILE A 10 -2.17 -4.05 -8.17
CA ILE A 10 -2.44 -4.16 -9.60
C ILE A 10 -1.16 -3.94 -10.43
N LYS A 11 -1.06 -4.67 -11.54
CA LYS A 11 -0.11 -4.38 -12.62
C LYS A 11 -0.72 -3.36 -13.57
N VAL A 12 0.06 -2.35 -13.90
CA VAL A 12 -0.34 -1.25 -14.77
C VAL A 12 0.74 -1.00 -15.82
N PRO A 13 0.45 -0.28 -16.91
CA PRO A 13 1.48 0.21 -17.82
C PRO A 13 2.60 0.94 -17.06
N GLU A 14 3.84 0.82 -17.55
CA GLU A 14 5.01 1.40 -16.89
C GLU A 14 4.89 2.93 -16.77
N GLU A 15 4.32 3.59 -17.78
CA GLU A 15 4.06 5.04 -17.75
C GLU A 15 3.16 5.47 -16.58
N TRP A 16 2.26 4.61 -16.10
CA TRP A 16 1.43 4.91 -14.92
C TRP A 16 2.23 4.85 -13.63
N ILE A 17 3.33 4.10 -13.59
CA ILE A 17 4.23 4.07 -12.44
C ILE A 17 4.97 5.40 -12.34
N ASP A 18 5.41 5.97 -13.47
CA ASP A 18 6.06 7.28 -13.48
C ASP A 18 5.10 8.38 -12.99
N ASP A 19 3.86 8.39 -13.51
CA ASP A 19 2.81 9.30 -13.05
C ASP A 19 2.50 9.10 -11.55
N TRP A 20 2.47 7.84 -11.09
CA TRP A 20 2.26 7.50 -9.69
C TRP A 20 3.40 8.04 -8.82
N ILE A 21 4.66 7.87 -9.22
CA ILE A 21 5.83 8.40 -8.50
C ILE A 21 5.73 9.92 -8.41
N GLY A 22 5.49 10.60 -9.53
CA GLY A 22 5.36 12.06 -9.60
C GLY A 22 4.25 12.58 -8.69
N SER A 23 3.10 11.90 -8.64
CA SER A 23 2.00 12.31 -7.77
C SER A 23 2.33 12.14 -6.29
N ARG A 24 3.13 11.15 -5.89
CA ARG A 24 3.53 10.93 -4.49
C ARG A 24 4.54 11.98 -4.04
N ILE A 25 5.49 12.32 -4.91
CA ILE A 25 6.40 13.45 -4.68
C ILE A 25 5.60 14.73 -4.46
N ALA A 26 4.63 15.04 -5.33
CA ALA A 26 3.81 16.25 -5.19
C ALA A 26 3.03 16.30 -3.86
N ILE A 27 2.42 15.18 -3.43
CA ILE A 27 1.73 15.07 -2.14
C ILE A 27 2.69 15.34 -0.98
N LEU A 28 3.88 14.75 -1.01
CA LEU A 28 4.85 14.85 0.07
C LEU A 28 5.48 16.24 0.12
N ASN A 29 5.83 16.83 -1.02
CA ASN A 29 6.38 18.18 -1.06
C ASN A 29 5.36 19.20 -0.54
N TRP A 30 4.08 19.04 -0.90
CA TRP A 30 3.00 19.85 -0.33
C TRP A 30 2.86 19.64 1.18
N TYR A 31 2.98 18.40 1.66
CA TYR A 31 2.83 18.08 3.08
C TYR A 31 3.92 18.70 3.96
N PHE A 32 5.16 18.67 3.47
CA PHE A 32 6.34 19.14 4.20
C PHE A 32 6.75 20.58 3.85
N ASP A 33 6.07 21.20 2.88
CA ASP A 33 6.45 22.51 2.31
C ASP A 33 7.93 22.52 1.87
N SER A 34 8.37 21.43 1.22
CA SER A 34 9.77 21.21 0.85
C SER A 34 9.92 20.20 -0.30
N ASP A 35 10.77 20.54 -1.27
CA ASP A 35 11.12 19.65 -2.39
C ASP A 35 12.27 18.68 -2.07
N GLU A 36 12.88 18.79 -0.89
CA GLU A 36 14.05 18.00 -0.50
C GLU A 36 13.68 16.81 0.41
N VAL A 37 12.42 16.69 0.82
CA VAL A 37 12.02 15.66 1.79
C VAL A 37 12.07 14.25 1.21
N VAL A 38 11.78 14.08 -0.08
CA VAL A 38 11.80 12.78 -0.76
C VAL A 38 13.21 12.51 -1.28
N GLN A 39 13.86 11.50 -0.72
CA GLN A 39 15.23 11.13 -1.07
C GLN A 39 15.28 10.10 -2.19
N ASP A 40 14.37 9.12 -2.15
CA ASP A 40 14.30 8.04 -3.13
C ASP A 40 12.91 7.40 -3.13
N ILE A 41 12.48 6.90 -4.29
CA ILE A 41 11.29 6.06 -4.44
C ILE A 41 11.67 4.82 -5.23
N VAL A 42 11.73 3.70 -4.52
CA VAL A 42 12.04 2.40 -5.12
C VAL A 42 10.74 1.66 -5.35
N VAL A 43 10.43 1.35 -6.61
CA VAL A 43 9.28 0.50 -6.97
C VAL A 43 9.79 -0.85 -7.47
N LYS A 44 9.27 -1.95 -6.92
CA LYS A 44 9.59 -3.30 -7.39
C LYS A 44 8.34 -4.11 -7.67
N PRO A 45 8.32 -4.93 -8.73
CA PRO A 45 7.22 -5.84 -8.97
C PRO A 45 7.06 -6.81 -7.78
N SER A 46 5.84 -6.98 -7.32
CA SER A 46 5.47 -8.02 -6.37
C SER A 46 5.35 -9.36 -7.11
N SER A 47 5.54 -10.47 -6.38
CA SER A 47 5.68 -11.80 -6.98
C SER A 47 4.52 -12.27 -7.87
N LYS A 48 3.33 -11.66 -7.76
CA LYS A 48 2.14 -12.14 -8.47
C LYS A 48 1.27 -11.06 -9.11
N ARG A 49 1.09 -9.87 -8.49
CA ARG A 49 -0.09 -9.04 -8.83
C ARG A 49 0.11 -7.55 -8.99
N GLY A 50 1.20 -6.98 -8.51
CA GLY A 50 1.42 -5.55 -8.66
C GLY A 50 2.83 -5.16 -8.23
N TYR A 51 2.95 -4.21 -7.33
CA TYR A 51 4.22 -3.60 -6.94
C TYR A 51 4.29 -3.35 -5.45
N HIS A 52 5.50 -3.35 -4.91
CA HIS A 52 5.79 -2.74 -3.63
C HIS A 52 6.62 -1.49 -3.88
N ALA A 53 6.23 -0.38 -3.26
CA ALA A 53 7.01 0.85 -3.28
C ALA A 53 7.60 1.14 -1.90
N TRP A 54 8.82 1.66 -1.88
CA TRP A 54 9.50 2.19 -0.69
C TRP A 54 9.83 3.65 -0.97
N ILE A 55 9.22 4.55 -0.19
CA ILE A 55 9.47 5.99 -0.26
C ILE A 55 10.37 6.35 0.92
N HIS A 56 11.58 6.81 0.61
CA HIS A 56 12.59 7.20 1.58
C HIS A 56 12.47 8.70 1.86
N LEU A 57 12.18 9.06 3.11
CA LEU A 57 11.99 10.44 3.54
C LEU A 57 13.10 10.90 4.49
N ASP A 58 13.62 12.10 4.24
CA ASP A 58 14.44 12.83 5.20
C ASP A 58 13.60 13.81 6.03
N ALA A 59 12.81 13.25 6.94
CA ALA A 59 11.83 13.99 7.74
C ALA A 59 12.16 14.01 9.25
N GLY A 60 13.43 13.78 9.61
CA GLY A 60 13.88 13.74 11.02
C GLY A 60 13.14 12.68 11.86
N ASP A 61 12.87 13.03 13.12
CA ASP A 61 12.12 12.21 14.07
C ASP A 61 10.61 12.38 13.84
N MET A 62 10.05 11.49 13.02
CA MET A 62 8.61 11.47 12.74
C MET A 62 7.87 10.55 13.70
N PRO A 63 6.76 11.02 14.32
CA PRO A 63 5.90 10.16 15.11
C PRO A 63 5.34 8.99 14.29
N PRO A 64 5.23 7.76 14.83
CA PRO A 64 4.71 6.61 14.08
C PRO A 64 3.30 6.83 13.49
N GLY A 65 2.42 7.54 14.20
CA GLY A 65 1.08 7.87 13.71
C GLY A 65 1.09 8.78 12.49
N GLU A 66 2.04 9.70 12.44
CA GLU A 66 2.25 10.60 11.29
C GLU A 66 2.76 9.83 10.07
N ALA A 67 3.72 8.93 10.28
CA ALA A 67 4.21 8.04 9.22
C ALA A 67 3.08 7.16 8.66
N ASN A 68 2.20 6.63 9.52
CA ASN A 68 1.06 5.82 9.09
C ASN A 68 0.03 6.65 8.29
N LYS A 69 -0.23 7.90 8.69
CA LYS A 69 -1.08 8.84 7.94
C LYS A 69 -0.50 9.13 6.56
N LEU A 70 0.80 9.45 6.48
CA LEU A 70 1.46 9.69 5.20
C LEU A 70 1.44 8.47 4.29
N GLN A 71 1.63 7.29 4.87
CA GLN A 71 1.53 6.03 4.13
C GLN A 71 0.13 5.85 3.52
N TRP A 72 -0.93 6.14 4.27
CA TRP A 72 -2.30 6.16 3.75
C TRP A 72 -2.52 7.21 2.65
N LEU A 73 -2.03 8.45 2.86
CA LEU A 73 -2.13 9.52 1.85
C LEU A 73 -1.40 9.17 0.54
N CYS A 74 -0.31 8.40 0.62
CA CYS A 74 0.42 7.91 -0.54
C CYS A 74 -0.30 6.73 -1.24
N GLY A 75 -1.44 6.29 -0.75
CA GLY A 75 -2.30 5.28 -1.37
C GLY A 75 -1.97 3.84 -0.97
N ASP A 76 -1.57 3.63 0.30
CA ASP A 76 -1.43 2.29 0.84
C ASP A 76 -2.76 1.59 1.10
N ASP A 77 -2.71 0.26 1.18
CA ASP A 77 -3.87 -0.57 1.54
C ASP A 77 -4.45 -0.16 2.90
N GLU A 78 -5.75 0.12 2.91
CA GLU A 78 -6.51 0.59 4.08
C GLU A 78 -6.48 -0.42 5.23
N THR A 79 -6.48 -1.72 4.92
CA THR A 79 -6.40 -2.78 5.93
C THR A 79 -5.03 -2.73 6.61
N ARG A 80 -3.96 -2.53 5.86
CA ARG A 80 -2.61 -2.41 6.39
C ARG A 80 -2.44 -1.16 7.25
N VAL A 81 -2.96 -0.02 6.81
CA VAL A 81 -2.97 1.22 7.60
C VAL A 81 -3.68 1.00 8.94
N ALA A 82 -4.83 0.32 8.94
CA ALA A 82 -5.56 -0.01 10.16
C ALA A 82 -4.77 -0.96 11.09
N ILE A 83 -4.13 -2.00 10.55
CA ILE A 83 -3.28 -2.91 11.33
C ILE A 83 -2.11 -2.14 11.95
N ASN A 84 -1.42 -1.31 11.17
CA ASN A 84 -0.31 -0.48 11.63
C ASN A 84 -0.76 0.46 12.75
N GLN A 85 -1.92 1.11 12.60
CA GLN A 85 -2.51 1.96 13.61
C GLN A 85 -2.70 1.21 14.94
N ARG A 86 -3.28 0.00 14.91
CA ARG A 86 -3.45 -0.83 16.13
C ARG A 86 -2.13 -1.27 16.74
N ARG A 87 -1.07 -1.44 15.95
CA ARG A 87 0.28 -1.77 16.45
C ARG A 87 0.92 -0.57 17.14
N ILE A 88 0.81 0.62 16.53
CA ILE A 88 1.29 1.89 17.10
C ILE A 88 0.60 2.17 18.44
N GLU A 89 -0.72 1.99 18.51
CA GLU A 89 -1.51 2.15 19.75
C GLU A 89 -1.07 1.20 20.88
N ARG A 90 -0.45 0.07 20.53
CA ARG A 90 0.14 -0.89 21.48
C ARG A 90 1.60 -0.59 21.82
N GLY A 91 2.16 0.51 21.32
CA GLY A 91 3.55 0.90 21.55
C GLY A 91 4.57 0.16 20.67
N VAL A 92 4.14 -0.51 19.59
CA VAL A 92 5.08 -1.15 18.65
C VAL A 92 5.82 -0.07 17.85
N PRO A 93 7.17 -0.08 17.82
CA PRO A 93 7.95 0.90 17.05
C PRO A 93 7.59 0.88 15.56
N TRP A 94 7.62 2.04 14.89
CA TRP A 94 7.23 2.16 13.47
C TRP A 94 7.94 1.17 12.55
N LYS A 95 9.25 0.96 12.74
CA LYS A 95 10.05 0.03 11.94
C LYS A 95 9.54 -1.42 12.01
N GLU A 96 8.95 -1.80 13.14
CA GLU A 96 8.36 -3.13 13.38
C GLU A 96 6.88 -3.17 13.02
N ALA A 97 6.17 -2.05 13.16
CA ALA A 97 4.77 -1.94 12.78
C ALA A 97 4.62 -2.02 11.24
N ASN A 98 5.45 -1.28 10.50
CA ASN A 98 5.36 -1.13 9.05
C ASN A 98 5.93 -2.34 8.28
N VAL A 99 5.14 -3.39 8.15
CA VAL A 99 5.54 -4.66 7.52
C VAL A 99 4.65 -4.96 6.31
N LEU A 100 5.29 -5.31 5.19
CA LEU A 100 4.61 -5.85 4.00
C LEU A 100 4.28 -7.33 4.23
N PHE A 101 3.04 -7.73 3.98
CA PHE A 101 2.61 -9.11 4.14
C PHE A 101 2.95 -9.91 2.89
N SER A 102 3.98 -10.76 2.96
CA SER A 102 4.42 -11.58 1.82
C SER A 102 3.71 -12.93 1.70
N ARG A 103 2.99 -13.36 2.75
CA ARG A 103 2.38 -14.69 2.82
C ARG A 103 0.90 -14.61 3.21
N VAL A 104 0.05 -15.15 2.33
CA VAL A 104 -1.36 -15.41 2.65
C VAL A 104 -1.44 -16.64 3.56
N LEU A 105 -1.84 -16.45 4.82
CA LEU A 105 -1.96 -17.53 5.81
C LEU A 105 -3.28 -18.31 5.69
N LYS A 106 -4.37 -17.61 5.39
CA LYS A 106 -5.70 -18.20 5.26
C LYS A 106 -6.46 -17.50 4.15
N ARG A 107 -7.15 -18.29 3.32
CA ARG A 107 -8.09 -17.79 2.31
C ARG A 107 -9.50 -18.03 2.85
N LYS A 108 -10.35 -17.02 2.79
CA LYS A 108 -11.76 -17.17 3.17
C LYS A 108 -12.47 -17.97 2.09
N GLU A 109 -13.09 -19.07 2.47
CA GLU A 109 -13.97 -19.82 1.57
C GLU A 109 -15.34 -19.13 1.54
N TYR A 110 -15.65 -18.47 0.44
CA TYR A 110 -16.95 -17.86 0.21
C TYR A 110 -17.86 -18.90 -0.46
N LYS A 111 -18.40 -19.82 0.35
CA LYS A 111 -19.39 -20.84 -0.06
C LYS A 111 -20.77 -20.51 0.51
N ASN A 112 -21.24 -19.28 0.30
CA ASN A 112 -22.65 -18.97 0.53
C ASN A 112 -23.30 -18.65 -0.82
N GLU A 113 -24.59 -18.95 -0.93
CA GLU A 113 -25.38 -18.80 -2.15
C GLU A 113 -25.34 -17.37 -2.70
N GLN A 114 -25.20 -16.37 -1.82
CA GLN A 114 -25.07 -14.97 -2.19
C GLN A 114 -23.76 -14.69 -2.95
N CYS A 115 -22.63 -15.25 -2.51
CA CYS A 115 -21.34 -15.07 -3.18
C CYS A 115 -21.27 -15.86 -4.49
N GLU A 116 -21.97 -16.99 -4.62
CA GLU A 116 -22.07 -17.76 -5.87
C GLU A 116 -22.86 -17.00 -6.94
N ASN A 117 -23.90 -16.28 -6.52
CA ASN A 117 -24.75 -15.49 -7.42
C ASN A 117 -24.32 -14.02 -7.56
N CYS A 118 -23.19 -13.64 -6.96
CA CYS A 118 -22.71 -12.26 -6.94
C CYS A 118 -22.36 -11.77 -8.36
N GLY A 119 -23.03 -10.71 -8.82
CA GLY A 119 -22.79 -10.12 -10.14
C GLY A 119 -21.35 -9.63 -10.34
N LEU A 120 -20.77 -8.97 -9.32
CA LEU A 120 -19.38 -8.52 -9.36
C LEU A 120 -18.41 -9.69 -9.50
N ARG A 121 -18.64 -10.78 -8.75
CA ARG A 121 -17.81 -11.98 -8.84
C ARG A 121 -17.86 -12.59 -10.24
N ARG A 122 -19.06 -12.76 -10.80
CA ARG A 122 -19.23 -13.28 -12.17
C ARG A 122 -18.54 -12.39 -13.20
N ALA A 123 -18.64 -11.07 -13.04
CA ALA A 123 -17.96 -10.12 -13.92
C ALA A 123 -16.42 -10.26 -13.82
N ILE A 124 -15.87 -10.30 -12.61
CA ILE A 124 -14.43 -10.49 -12.40
C ILE A 124 -13.98 -11.84 -12.98
N GLU A 125 -14.68 -12.94 -12.68
CA GLU A 125 -14.37 -14.26 -13.22
C GLU A 125 -14.46 -14.29 -14.76
N SER A 126 -15.41 -13.58 -15.36
CA SER A 126 -15.51 -13.48 -16.83
C SER A 126 -14.39 -12.66 -17.47
N LEU A 127 -13.88 -11.63 -16.79
CA LEU A 127 -12.85 -10.74 -17.33
C LEU A 127 -11.44 -11.28 -17.10
N PHE A 128 -11.21 -11.92 -15.95
CA PHE A 128 -9.88 -12.33 -15.50
C PHE A 128 -9.68 -13.85 -15.45
N GLY A 129 -10.71 -14.65 -15.78
CA GLY A 129 -10.65 -16.12 -15.75
C GLY A 129 -10.59 -16.75 -14.35
N GLU A 130 -10.30 -15.93 -13.34
CA GLU A 130 -10.37 -16.26 -11.93
C GLU A 130 -10.88 -15.04 -11.16
N CYS A 131 -11.51 -15.28 -10.01
CA CYS A 131 -11.76 -14.20 -9.07
C CYS A 131 -10.37 -13.70 -8.62
N LEU A 132 -10.07 -12.41 -8.84
CA LEU A 132 -8.88 -11.74 -8.31
C LEU A 132 -8.85 -11.99 -6.79
N ARG A 133 -8.04 -12.95 -6.33
CA ARG A 133 -8.04 -13.48 -4.95
C ARG A 133 -6.65 -13.58 -4.37
#